data_AF-A0A6B2G8H3-F1
#
_entry.id   AF-A0A6B2G8H3-F1
#
_cell.length_a   1.000
_cell.length_b   1.000
_cell.length_c   1.000
_cell.angle_alpha   90.00
_cell.angle_beta   90.00
_cell.angle_gamma   90.00
#
_symmetry.space_group_name_H-M   'P 1'
#
loop_
_entity.id
_entity.type
_entity.pdbx_description
1 polymer ?
#
loop_
_entity_poly.entity_id
_entity_poly.type
_entity_poly.pdbx_seq_one_letter_code
_entity_poly.pdbx_strand_id
1 'polypeptide(L)'
;YKQDGMRFSRFLTRTETFNYDDLDALVAYVKTGIKYPPNLMYHPNAELTASQWRGKEFFERSVDNEGKLIPKNNRCITCHSGPRYTNLKMADVGTLASTDDPTLFDTPHLNDIYSAAPYLHDGRAKTLEEIWTVYSTKDEHGRVNDLSKIQLNELIDYLKSLRGPRYNKADSNSLFFKSKNEKDYENSIKKTY
;
A
#
# COMPACT_ATOMS: atom_id res chain seq x y z
N TYR A 1 -3.11 1.30 49.31
CA TYR A 1 -1.78 1.95 49.18
C TYR A 1 -1.24 1.65 47.80
N LYS A 2 -1.25 2.63 46.88
CA LYS A 2 -0.68 2.48 45.54
C LYS A 2 0.84 2.65 45.65
N GLN A 3 1.56 1.56 45.41
CA GLN A 3 3.01 1.56 45.25
C GLN A 3 3.34 1.97 43.81
N ASP A 4 3.26 3.27 43.52
CA ASP A 4 3.89 3.81 42.32
C ASP A 4 5.26 4.37 42.73
N GLY A 5 6.32 3.60 42.44
CA GLY A 5 7.70 3.95 42.79
C GLY A 5 8.23 5.14 41.98
N MET A 6 9.48 5.55 42.24
CA MET A 6 10.18 6.72 41.63
C MET A 6 10.07 6.86 40.10
N ARG A 7 9.68 5.81 39.37
CA ARG A 7 9.40 5.89 37.94
C ARG A 7 8.14 6.72 37.63
N PHE A 8 7.07 6.59 38.42
CA PHE A 8 5.81 7.29 38.20
C PHE A 8 5.93 8.80 38.47
N SER A 9 6.70 9.20 39.48
CA SER A 9 6.96 10.63 39.75
C SER A 9 7.73 11.31 38.61
N ARG A 10 8.62 10.59 37.92
CA ARG A 10 9.39 11.12 36.79
C ARG A 10 8.53 11.45 35.57
N PHE A 11 7.38 10.80 35.41
CA PHE A 11 6.41 11.10 34.34
C PHE A 11 5.49 12.27 34.70
N LEU A 12 5.13 12.42 35.97
CA LEU A 12 4.24 13.50 36.43
C LEU A 12 4.91 14.89 36.49
N THR A 13 6.23 14.96 36.64
CA THR A 13 6.95 16.24 36.89
C THR A 13 7.75 16.76 35.70
N ARG A 14 7.62 16.17 34.50
CA ARG A 14 8.33 16.62 33.31
C ARG A 14 7.40 17.50 32.48
N THR A 15 7.63 18.81 32.50
CA THR A 15 6.83 19.80 31.77
C THR A 15 7.13 19.84 30.27
N GLU A 16 8.32 19.39 29.83
CA GLU A 16 8.63 19.19 28.41
C GLU A 16 9.45 17.91 28.19
N THR A 17 9.01 17.06 27.26
CA THR A 17 9.56 15.71 27.03
C THR A 17 10.88 15.71 26.24
N PHE A 18 11.14 16.74 25.43
CA PHE A 18 12.39 17.02 24.70
C PHE A 18 12.65 18.53 24.67
N ASN A 19 13.93 18.96 24.65
CA ASN A 19 14.25 20.35 24.29
C ASN A 19 14.08 20.52 22.76
N TYR A 20 14.03 21.77 22.28
CA TYR A 20 13.80 22.05 20.86
C TYR A 20 14.89 21.48 19.94
N ASP A 21 16.16 21.53 20.35
CA ASP A 21 17.27 21.01 19.56
C ASP A 21 17.16 19.48 19.34
N ASP A 22 16.82 18.75 20.40
CA ASP A 22 16.60 17.30 20.35
C ASP A 22 15.35 16.96 19.52
N LEU A 23 14.28 17.76 19.63
CA LEU A 23 13.08 17.58 18.82
C LEU A 23 13.38 17.80 17.33
N ASP A 24 14.10 18.86 16.99
CA ASP A 24 14.50 19.16 15.61
C ASP A 24 15.41 18.07 15.05
N ALA A 25 16.35 17.56 15.84
CA ALA A 25 17.21 16.44 15.47
C ALA A 25 16.38 15.16 15.18
N LEU A 26 15.39 14.85 16.02
CA LEU A 26 14.49 13.72 15.81
C LEU A 26 13.62 13.90 14.55
N VAL A 27 13.04 15.08 14.35
CA VAL A 27 12.23 15.39 13.16
C VAL A 27 13.08 15.29 11.90
N ALA A 28 14.31 15.81 11.92
CA ALA A 28 15.25 15.70 10.81
C ALA A 28 15.58 14.23 10.50
N TYR A 29 15.85 13.42 11.53
CA TYR A 29 16.10 11.99 11.36
C TYR A 29 14.91 11.25 10.76
N VAL A 30 13.69 11.49 11.25
CA VAL A 30 12.48 10.86 10.71
C VAL A 30 12.22 11.27 9.26
N LYS A 31 12.40 12.56 8.93
CA LYS A 31 12.16 13.08 7.58
C LYS A 31 13.19 12.66 6.55
N THR A 32 14.45 12.47 6.94
CA THR A 32 15.57 12.34 5.99
C THR A 32 16.45 11.11 6.21
N GLY A 33 16.57 10.64 7.45
CA GLY A 33 17.44 9.53 7.85
C GLY A 33 16.84 8.15 7.57
N ILE A 34 15.51 8.02 7.61
CA ILE A 34 14.82 6.75 7.37
C ILE A 34 14.68 6.52 5.85
N LYS A 35 15.44 5.55 5.33
CA LYS A 35 15.36 5.14 3.92
C LYS A 35 14.50 3.88 3.80
N TYR A 36 13.77 3.77 2.70
CA TYR A 36 13.10 2.52 2.34
C TYR A 36 14.13 1.40 2.22
N PRO A 37 13.93 0.25 2.89
CA PRO A 37 14.75 -0.92 2.65
C PRO A 37 14.54 -1.44 1.23
N PRO A 38 15.48 -2.22 0.66
CA PRO A 38 15.20 -2.94 -0.57
C PRO A 38 14.08 -3.96 -0.35
N ASN A 39 13.10 -4.00 -1.25
CA ASN A 39 12.07 -5.05 -1.23
C ASN A 39 12.66 -6.37 -1.72
N LEU A 40 12.78 -7.35 -0.82
CA LEU A 40 13.36 -8.66 -1.11
C LEU A 40 12.42 -9.61 -1.86
N MET A 41 11.12 -9.30 -1.92
CA MET A 41 10.12 -10.05 -2.70
C MET A 41 10.16 -9.68 -4.20
N TYR A 42 11.00 -8.72 -4.56
CA TYR A 42 11.15 -8.22 -5.92
C TYR A 42 12.27 -8.96 -6.66
N HIS A 43 12.07 -9.28 -7.95
CA HIS A 43 13.08 -9.93 -8.78
C HIS A 43 14.32 -9.03 -9.01
N PRO A 44 15.57 -9.51 -8.85
CA PRO A 44 16.80 -8.69 -8.92
C PRO A 44 16.91 -7.76 -10.14
N ASN A 45 16.34 -8.17 -11.28
CA ASN A 45 16.38 -7.42 -12.54
C ASN A 45 15.44 -6.20 -12.59
N ALA A 46 14.65 -5.97 -11.54
CA ALA A 46 13.63 -4.93 -11.49
C ALA A 46 12.40 -5.18 -12.41
N GLU A 47 12.11 -6.43 -12.78
CA GLU A 47 10.90 -6.85 -13.53
C GLU A 47 9.87 -7.54 -12.62
N LEU A 48 8.57 -7.33 -12.90
CA LEU A 48 7.47 -8.05 -12.24
C LEU A 48 7.35 -9.48 -12.79
N THR A 49 7.02 -10.44 -11.93
CA THR A 49 6.67 -11.80 -12.35
C THR A 49 5.32 -11.82 -13.08
N ALA A 50 4.99 -12.91 -13.77
CA ALA A 50 3.70 -13.04 -14.45
C ALA A 50 2.50 -12.90 -13.50
N SER A 51 2.61 -13.42 -12.26
CA SER A 51 1.60 -13.26 -11.20
C SER A 51 1.44 -11.78 -10.83
N GLN A 52 2.55 -11.09 -10.58
CA GLN A 52 2.55 -9.67 -10.20
C GLN A 52 2.03 -8.77 -11.34
N TRP A 53 2.30 -9.11 -12.60
CA TRP A 53 1.73 -8.40 -13.75
C TRP A 53 0.20 -8.50 -13.80
N ARG A 54 -0.36 -9.71 -13.62
CA ARG A 54 -1.82 -9.88 -13.55
C ARG A 54 -2.41 -9.21 -12.32
N GLY A 55 -1.72 -9.29 -11.18
CA GLY A 55 -2.07 -8.55 -9.98
C GLY A 55 -2.13 -7.04 -10.18
N LYS A 56 -1.21 -6.48 -10.97
CA LYS A 56 -1.22 -5.06 -11.35
C LYS A 56 -2.48 -4.71 -12.15
N GLU A 57 -2.91 -5.57 -13.06
CA GLU A 57 -4.16 -5.36 -13.81
C GLU A 57 -5.37 -5.31 -12.85
N PHE A 58 -5.44 -6.20 -11.87
CA PHE A 58 -6.49 -6.15 -10.84
C PHE A 58 -6.41 -4.92 -9.94
N PHE A 59 -5.21 -4.42 -9.65
CA PHE A 59 -5.02 -3.20 -8.87
C PHE A 59 -5.48 -1.94 -9.63
N GLU A 60 -5.25 -1.90 -10.95
CA GLU A 60 -5.53 -0.75 -11.80
C GLU A 60 -6.91 -0.80 -12.49
N ARG A 61 -7.66 -1.91 -12.31
CA ARG A 61 -8.93 -2.12 -13.02
C ARG A 61 -9.99 -1.09 -12.67
N SER A 62 -10.85 -0.81 -13.65
CA SER A 62 -12.01 0.07 -13.51
C SER A 62 -13.36 -0.65 -13.62
N VAL A 63 -13.34 -1.91 -14.03
CA VAL A 63 -14.49 -2.81 -14.18
C VAL A 63 -14.23 -4.11 -13.43
N ASP A 64 -15.29 -4.75 -12.95
CA ASP A 64 -15.22 -6.07 -12.31
C ASP A 64 -15.21 -7.20 -13.35
N ASN A 65 -15.14 -8.45 -12.89
CA ASN A 65 -15.10 -9.63 -13.77
C ASN A 65 -16.37 -9.81 -14.63
N GLU A 66 -17.48 -9.16 -14.26
CA GLU A 66 -18.74 -9.15 -15.03
C GLU A 66 -18.79 -7.99 -16.04
N GLY A 67 -17.75 -7.15 -16.08
CA GLY A 67 -17.68 -5.96 -16.94
C GLY A 67 -18.44 -4.76 -16.38
N LYS A 68 -18.93 -4.82 -15.14
CA LYS A 68 -19.61 -3.70 -14.49
C LYS A 68 -18.60 -2.69 -13.97
N LEU A 69 -18.90 -1.41 -14.15
CA LEU A 69 -18.06 -0.33 -13.66
C LEU A 69 -17.94 -0.38 -12.13
N ILE A 70 -16.71 -0.46 -11.62
CA ILE A 70 -16.42 -0.37 -10.19
C ILE A 70 -16.60 1.09 -9.76
N PRO A 71 -17.34 1.39 -8.68
CA PRO A 71 -17.42 2.74 -8.12
C PRO A 71 -16.03 3.31 -7.86
N LYS A 72 -15.81 4.61 -8.11
CA LYS A 72 -14.46 5.20 -8.00
C LYS A 72 -13.82 4.95 -6.63
N ASN A 73 -14.59 5.04 -5.54
CA ASN A 73 -14.09 4.83 -4.18
C ASN A 73 -13.63 3.38 -3.91
N ASN A 74 -14.14 2.41 -4.68
CA ASN A 74 -13.86 0.99 -4.52
C ASN A 74 -12.80 0.50 -5.53
N ARG A 75 -12.07 1.42 -6.17
CA ARG A 75 -10.92 1.10 -7.03
C ARG A 75 -9.63 1.38 -6.26
N CYS A 76 -8.71 0.42 -6.25
CA CYS A 76 -7.47 0.54 -5.48
C CYS A 76 -6.66 1.79 -5.86
N ILE A 77 -6.51 2.06 -7.16
CA ILE A 77 -5.72 3.20 -7.66
C ILE A 77 -6.30 4.58 -7.30
N THR A 78 -7.59 4.69 -6.96
CA THR A 78 -8.20 5.97 -6.57
C THR A 78 -7.61 6.49 -5.26
N CYS A 79 -7.39 5.59 -4.31
CA CYS A 79 -6.81 5.91 -3.01
C CYS A 79 -5.30 5.67 -2.99
N HIS A 80 -4.86 4.58 -3.61
CA HIS A 80 -3.47 4.14 -3.63
C HIS A 80 -2.76 4.48 -4.95
N SER A 81 -2.77 5.75 -5.33
CA SER A 81 -2.08 6.24 -6.52
C SER A 81 -0.55 6.31 -6.34
N GLY A 82 0.21 5.96 -7.38
CA GLY A 82 1.67 6.10 -7.38
C GLY A 82 2.15 7.57 -7.25
N PRO A 83 3.44 7.81 -6.91
CA PRO A 83 4.52 6.83 -6.78
C PRO A 83 4.63 6.18 -5.38
N ARG A 84 3.93 6.73 -4.38
CA ARG A 84 3.92 6.19 -3.00
C ARG A 84 2.71 5.29 -2.70
N TYR A 85 1.84 5.09 -3.68
CA TYR A 85 0.61 4.30 -3.52
C TYR A 85 -0.27 4.84 -2.38
N THR A 86 -0.41 6.16 -2.33
CA THR A 86 -1.28 6.89 -1.42
C THR A 86 -1.61 8.24 -2.05
N ASN A 87 -2.83 8.71 -1.82
CA ASN A 87 -3.28 10.05 -2.18
C ASN A 87 -3.26 11.03 -0.99
N LEU A 88 -2.83 10.57 0.20
CA LEU A 88 -2.78 11.33 1.47
C LEU A 88 -4.13 11.92 1.91
N LYS A 89 -5.23 11.26 1.52
CA LYS A 89 -6.59 11.66 1.89
C LYS A 89 -7.18 10.69 2.90
N MET A 90 -8.11 11.25 3.66
CA MET A 90 -8.95 10.51 4.59
C MET A 90 -10.04 9.76 3.82
N ALA A 91 -10.27 8.50 4.16
CA ALA A 91 -11.32 7.66 3.57
C ALA A 91 -12.00 6.79 4.63
N ASP A 92 -13.26 6.45 4.35
CA ASP A 92 -13.96 5.35 5.01
C ASP A 92 -13.97 4.16 4.05
N VAL A 93 -13.47 3.03 4.54
CA VAL A 93 -13.38 1.77 3.82
C VAL A 93 -14.09 0.63 4.58
N GLY A 94 -14.98 0.97 5.51
CA GLY A 94 -15.79 0.02 6.27
C GLY A 94 -15.00 -0.72 7.36
N THR A 95 -13.85 -0.20 7.78
CA THR A 95 -12.94 -0.89 8.71
C THR A 95 -13.07 -0.47 10.16
N LEU A 96 -13.90 0.54 10.48
CA LEU A 96 -14.14 0.97 11.87
C LEU A 96 -14.55 -0.22 12.75
N ALA A 97 -13.85 -0.40 13.87
CA ALA A 97 -14.23 -1.30 14.94
C ALA A 97 -15.33 -0.67 15.82
N SER A 98 -16.06 -1.49 16.57
CA SER A 98 -17.11 -1.01 17.48
C SER A 98 -16.59 -0.14 18.62
N THR A 99 -15.29 -0.22 18.90
CA THR A 99 -14.59 0.57 19.93
C THR A 99 -13.97 1.85 19.38
N ASP A 100 -14.01 2.06 18.06
CA ASP A 100 -13.44 3.25 17.44
C ASP A 100 -14.41 4.42 17.53
N ASP A 101 -13.85 5.62 17.64
CA ASP A 101 -14.62 6.84 17.41
C ASP A 101 -15.02 6.94 15.92
N PRO A 102 -16.19 7.52 15.60
CA PRO A 102 -16.59 7.76 14.22
C PRO A 102 -15.59 8.69 13.51
N THR A 103 -14.69 8.13 12.73
CA THR A 103 -13.62 8.86 12.04
C THR A 103 -13.32 8.25 10.67
N LEU A 104 -12.60 9.02 9.85
CA LEU A 104 -11.97 8.54 8.64
C LEU A 104 -10.52 8.17 8.94
N PHE A 105 -9.91 7.36 8.07
CA PHE A 105 -8.50 7.00 8.18
C PHE A 105 -7.69 7.60 7.04
N ASP A 106 -6.48 8.08 7.34
CA ASP A 106 -5.53 8.46 6.30
C ASP A 106 -5.16 7.24 5.47
N THR A 107 -5.08 7.42 4.16
CA THR A 107 -4.70 6.34 3.25
C THR A 107 -3.20 6.06 3.39
N PRO A 108 -2.76 4.92 3.95
CA PRO A 108 -1.34 4.67 4.14
C PRO A 108 -0.65 4.43 2.78
N HIS A 109 0.65 4.70 2.73
CA HIS A 109 1.47 4.29 1.58
C HIS A 109 1.59 2.76 1.53
N LEU A 110 1.58 2.19 0.32
CA LEU A 110 1.74 0.73 0.14
C LEU A 110 3.18 0.30 -0.18
N ASN A 111 4.14 1.24 -0.22
CA ASN A 111 5.55 0.86 -0.40
C ASN A 111 5.99 -0.08 0.75
N ASP A 112 6.58 -1.21 0.39
CA ASP A 112 7.07 -2.24 1.30
C ASP A 112 6.01 -2.83 2.24
N ILE A 113 4.74 -2.83 1.81
CA ILE A 113 3.60 -3.35 2.58
C ILE A 113 3.74 -4.83 2.98
N TYR A 114 4.57 -5.61 2.27
CA TYR A 114 4.87 -6.99 2.65
C TYR A 114 5.47 -7.10 4.07
N SER A 115 6.12 -6.04 4.55
CA SER A 115 6.80 -5.97 5.86
C SER A 115 5.96 -5.31 6.96
N ALA A 116 4.75 -4.85 6.64
CA ALA A 116 3.92 -4.03 7.52
C ALA A 116 2.87 -4.82 8.31
N ALA A 117 2.88 -6.16 8.26
CA ALA A 117 1.93 -6.96 9.02
C ALA A 117 2.11 -6.72 10.54
N PRO A 118 1.00 -6.66 11.32
CA PRO A 118 -0.38 -6.80 10.89
C PRO A 118 -0.97 -5.52 10.26
N TYR A 119 -2.04 -5.69 9.47
CA TYR A 119 -2.70 -4.67 8.67
C TYR A 119 -3.98 -4.11 9.30
N LEU A 120 -4.49 -3.04 8.69
CA LEU A 120 -5.54 -2.13 9.20
C LEU A 120 -5.05 -1.27 10.39
N HIS A 121 -5.81 -0.23 10.73
CA HIS A 121 -5.42 0.77 11.74
C HIS A 121 -5.32 0.17 13.15
N ASP A 122 -6.08 -0.89 13.42
CA ASP A 122 -6.12 -1.62 14.68
C ASP A 122 -5.24 -2.89 14.67
N GLY A 123 -4.60 -3.21 13.54
CA GLY A 123 -3.73 -4.38 13.40
C GLY A 123 -4.45 -5.73 13.49
N ARG A 124 -5.77 -5.80 13.24
CA ARG A 124 -6.52 -7.06 13.37
C ARG A 124 -6.31 -8.04 12.22
N ALA A 125 -5.88 -7.56 11.05
CA ALA A 125 -5.63 -8.38 9.87
C ALA A 125 -4.18 -8.87 9.85
N LYS A 126 -3.96 -10.16 10.09
CA LYS A 126 -2.61 -10.77 10.12
C LYS A 126 -2.01 -10.95 8.73
N THR A 127 -2.85 -11.02 7.70
CA THR A 127 -2.46 -11.20 6.31
C THR A 127 -3.20 -10.22 5.41
N LEU A 128 -2.68 -9.97 4.20
CA LEU A 128 -3.37 -9.16 3.20
C LEU A 128 -4.70 -9.79 2.77
N GLU A 129 -4.79 -11.12 2.74
CA GLU A 129 -6.02 -11.84 2.39
C GLU A 129 -7.15 -11.59 3.40
N GLU A 130 -6.83 -11.50 4.70
CA GLU A 130 -7.81 -11.25 5.76
C GLU A 130 -8.49 -9.89 5.64
N ILE A 131 -7.84 -8.88 5.02
CA ILE A 131 -8.43 -7.56 4.79
C ILE A 131 -9.77 -7.71 4.08
N TRP A 132 -9.85 -8.53 3.03
CA TRP A 132 -11.05 -8.68 2.22
C TRP A 132 -11.91 -9.88 2.60
N THR A 133 -11.29 -10.98 3.04
CA THR A 133 -12.03 -12.21 3.36
C THR A 133 -12.69 -12.18 4.73
N VAL A 134 -12.21 -11.36 5.66
CA VAL A 134 -12.73 -11.27 7.04
C VAL A 134 -13.22 -9.87 7.36
N TYR A 135 -12.44 -8.84 7.04
CA TYR A 135 -12.63 -7.50 7.59
C TYR A 135 -13.23 -6.44 6.65
N SER A 136 -13.43 -6.76 5.36
CA SER A 136 -14.04 -5.88 4.35
C SER A 136 -14.89 -6.70 3.37
N THR A 137 -15.84 -7.47 3.89
CA THR A 137 -16.66 -8.40 3.10
C THR A 137 -17.71 -7.72 2.21
N LYS A 138 -17.91 -6.41 2.33
CA LYS A 138 -18.88 -5.62 1.54
C LYS A 138 -18.28 -4.83 0.38
N ASP A 139 -17.04 -5.14 -0.01
CA ASP A 139 -16.29 -4.43 -1.05
C ASP A 139 -16.04 -2.92 -0.76
N GLU A 140 -16.10 -2.50 0.51
CA GLU A 140 -15.88 -1.10 0.92
C GLU A 140 -14.41 -0.70 0.82
N HIS A 141 -13.48 -1.64 1.04
CA HIS A 141 -12.04 -1.48 0.83
C HIS A 141 -11.57 -2.04 -0.53
N GLY A 142 -12.33 -1.75 -1.57
CA GLY A 142 -12.07 -2.22 -2.93
C GLY A 142 -13.00 -3.35 -3.35
N ARG A 143 -13.43 -3.34 -4.62
CA ARG A 143 -14.21 -4.44 -5.21
C ARG A 143 -13.27 -5.60 -5.50
N VAL A 144 -13.34 -6.66 -4.70
CA VAL A 144 -12.52 -7.87 -4.86
C VAL A 144 -13.28 -9.18 -4.63
N ASN A 145 -14.51 -9.12 -4.11
CA ASN A 145 -15.32 -10.33 -3.89
C ASN A 145 -15.69 -11.06 -5.19
N ASP A 146 -15.56 -10.42 -6.35
CA ASP A 146 -15.72 -11.04 -7.68
C ASP A 146 -14.47 -11.81 -8.13
N LEU A 147 -13.34 -11.66 -7.44
CA LEU A 147 -12.10 -12.35 -7.76
C LEU A 147 -12.13 -13.79 -7.25
N SER A 148 -11.66 -14.71 -8.09
CA SER A 148 -11.30 -16.05 -7.62
C SER A 148 -10.11 -15.99 -6.66
N LYS A 149 -9.90 -17.05 -5.88
CA LYS A 149 -8.74 -17.17 -4.98
C LYS A 149 -7.41 -16.99 -5.70
N ILE A 150 -7.30 -17.45 -6.95
CA ILE A 150 -6.09 -17.29 -7.76
C ILE A 150 -5.86 -15.80 -8.07
N GLN A 151 -6.89 -15.11 -8.56
CA GLN A 151 -6.81 -13.68 -8.90
C GLN A 151 -6.55 -12.80 -7.67
N LEU A 152 -7.14 -13.13 -6.52
CA LEU A 152 -6.85 -12.45 -5.26
C LEU A 152 -5.39 -12.62 -4.84
N ASN A 153 -4.84 -13.83 -4.99
CA ASN A 153 -3.41 -14.07 -4.71
C ASN A 153 -2.50 -13.31 -5.68
N GLU A 154 -2.87 -13.18 -6.95
CA GLU A 154 -2.13 -12.38 -7.93
C GLU A 154 -2.11 -10.89 -7.52
N LEU A 155 -3.25 -10.34 -7.10
CA LEU A 155 -3.33 -8.99 -6.52
C LEU A 155 -2.40 -8.86 -5.29
N ILE A 156 -2.44 -9.83 -4.38
CA ILE A 156 -1.58 -9.84 -3.19
C ILE A 156 -0.09 -9.92 -3.56
N ASP A 157 0.27 -10.72 -4.55
CA ASP A 157 1.64 -10.83 -5.05
C ASP A 157 2.13 -9.49 -5.61
N TYR A 158 1.27 -8.78 -6.35
CA TYR A 158 1.58 -7.43 -6.80
C TYR A 158 1.77 -6.46 -5.63
N LEU A 159 0.88 -6.47 -4.63
CA LEU A 159 1.02 -5.63 -3.44
C LEU A 159 2.34 -5.90 -2.70
N LYS A 160 2.73 -7.16 -2.54
CA LYS A 160 4.01 -7.55 -1.93
C LYS A 160 5.22 -7.06 -2.73
N SER A 161 5.07 -6.85 -4.04
CA SER A 161 6.13 -6.32 -4.90
C SER A 161 6.33 -4.81 -4.79
N LEU A 162 5.40 -4.08 -4.18
CA LEU A 162 5.49 -2.62 -4.07
C LEU A 162 6.68 -2.21 -3.21
N ARG A 163 7.50 -1.29 -3.72
CA ARG A 163 8.79 -0.87 -3.13
C ARG A 163 8.94 0.63 -3.12
N GLY A 164 9.83 1.16 -2.28
CA GLY A 164 10.09 2.59 -2.19
C GLY A 164 10.37 3.26 -3.57
N PRO A 165 9.96 4.53 -3.78
CA PRO A 165 10.07 5.21 -5.08
C PRO A 165 11.48 5.21 -5.70
N ARG A 166 12.53 5.20 -4.87
CA ARG A 166 13.94 5.17 -5.32
C ARG A 166 14.30 3.94 -6.15
N TYR A 167 13.56 2.84 -6.02
CA TYR A 167 13.81 1.59 -6.73
C TYR A 167 12.99 1.44 -8.02
N ASN A 168 12.04 2.35 -8.27
CA ASN A 168 11.23 2.31 -9.48
C ASN A 168 12.04 2.90 -10.65
N LYS A 169 12.63 2.05 -11.49
CA LYS A 169 13.43 2.42 -12.69
C LYS A 169 12.65 3.23 -13.77
N ALA A 170 11.38 3.56 -13.56
CA ALA A 170 10.53 4.20 -14.56
C ALA A 170 10.83 5.70 -14.75
N ASP A 171 11.37 6.41 -13.76
CA ASP A 171 11.48 7.88 -13.86
C ASP A 171 12.75 8.39 -14.55
N SER A 172 13.67 7.50 -14.96
CA SER A 172 14.84 7.87 -15.77
C SER A 172 14.79 7.38 -17.23
N ASN A 173 13.89 6.45 -17.59
CA ASN A 173 13.83 5.84 -18.94
C ASN A 173 12.42 5.66 -19.52
N SER A 174 11.38 6.28 -18.92
CA SER A 174 9.97 6.21 -19.37
C SER A 174 9.78 6.52 -20.88
N LEU A 175 10.58 7.42 -21.45
CA LEU A 175 10.51 7.74 -22.89
C LEU A 175 11.09 6.63 -23.80
N PHE A 176 12.05 5.84 -23.32
CA PHE A 176 12.69 4.79 -24.11
C PHE A 176 11.89 3.47 -24.10
N PHE A 177 11.33 3.08 -22.95
CA PHE A 177 10.58 1.82 -22.82
C PHE A 177 9.21 1.87 -23.51
N LYS A 178 8.55 3.03 -23.54
CA LYS A 178 7.28 3.20 -24.27
C LYS A 178 7.47 2.93 -25.76
N SER A 179 8.59 3.41 -26.33
CA SER A 179 8.93 3.22 -27.75
C SER A 179 9.25 1.77 -28.15
N LYS A 180 9.69 0.94 -27.20
CA LYS A 180 10.11 -0.44 -27.47
C LYS A 180 8.90 -1.39 -27.42
N ASN A 181 8.06 -1.26 -26.40
CA ASN A 181 6.86 -2.09 -26.27
C ASN A 181 5.80 -1.79 -27.34
N GLU A 182 5.69 -0.54 -27.80
CA GLU A 182 4.78 -0.16 -28.90
C GLU A 182 5.22 -0.77 -30.24
N LYS A 183 6.53 -0.77 -30.54
CA LYS A 183 7.09 -1.41 -31.73
C LYS A 183 7.01 -2.93 -31.70
N ASP A 184 7.22 -3.53 -30.53
CA ASP A 184 7.15 -4.98 -30.36
C ASP A 184 5.70 -5.48 -30.51
N TYR A 185 4.73 -4.70 -30.03
CA TYR A 185 3.30 -4.95 -30.24
C TYR A 185 2.91 -4.78 -31.73
N GLU A 186 3.30 -3.68 -32.40
CA GLU A 186 3.01 -3.48 -33.83
C GLU A 186 3.63 -4.56 -34.73
N ASN A 187 4.85 -5.00 -34.42
CA ASN A 187 5.51 -6.09 -35.16
C ASN A 187 4.86 -7.46 -34.92
N SER A 188 4.22 -7.67 -33.76
CA SER A 188 3.45 -8.88 -33.50
C SER A 188 2.19 -8.96 -34.36
N ILE A 189 1.54 -7.81 -34.62
CA ILE A 189 0.32 -7.73 -35.45
C ILE A 189 0.65 -7.87 -36.95
N LYS A 190 1.78 -7.34 -37.40
CA LYS A 190 2.23 -7.45 -38.81
C LYS A 190 2.69 -8.85 -39.23
N LYS A 191 2.89 -9.77 -38.28
CA LYS A 191 3.26 -11.17 -38.56
C LYS A 191 2.05 -12.11 -38.70
N THR A 192 0.84 -11.61 -38.49
CA THR A 192 -0.40 -12.41 -38.47
C THR A 192 -1.28 -12.18 -39.72
N TYR A 193 -0.78 -11.47 -40.73
CA TYR A 193 -1.44 -11.31 -42.04
C TYR A 193 -0.42 -11.45 -43.18
#